data_AF-A0A7J4PD87-F1
#
_entry.id   AF-A0A7J4PD87-F1
#
_cell.length_a   1.000
_cell.length_b   1.000
_cell.length_c   1.000
_cell.angle_alpha   90.00
_cell.angle_beta   90.00
_cell.angle_gamma   90.00
#
_symmetry.space_group_name_H-M   'P 1'
#
loop_
_entity.id
_entity.type
_entity.pdbx_description
1 polymer ?
#
loop_
_entity_poly.entity_id
_entity_poly.type
_entity_poly.pdbx_seq_one_letter_code
_entity_poly.pdbx_strand_id
1 'polypeptide(L)'
;MVCYVVPLGVAILVVGLSKFLPRKHSISWLELLLFGGSICLIMDHLWNGELFLIGENVASDLALGLVMTTVLVLFWYVMVLVAKLVAPRWIEEGY
;
A
#
# COMPACT_ATOMS: atom_id res chain seq x y z
N MET A 1 -16.64 -3.21 -7.88
CA MET A 1 -15.32 -2.72 -8.35
C MET A 1 -14.19 -3.26 -7.47
N VAL A 2 -13.13 -3.82 -8.05
CA VAL A 2 -12.12 -4.65 -7.32
C VAL A 2 -10.80 -3.93 -7.00
N CYS A 3 -10.78 -2.60 -7.03
CA CYS A 3 -9.52 -1.84 -6.99
C CYS A 3 -8.77 -1.94 -5.65
N TYR A 4 -9.42 -2.36 -4.57
CA TYR A 4 -8.78 -2.66 -3.28
C TYR A 4 -8.00 -3.98 -3.24
N VAL A 5 -8.26 -4.91 -4.16
CA VAL A 5 -7.62 -6.25 -4.18
C VAL A 5 -6.14 -6.13 -4.54
N VAL A 6 -5.80 -5.22 -5.44
CA VAL A 6 -4.41 -5.00 -5.89
C VAL A 6 -3.50 -4.50 -4.75
N PRO A 7 -3.82 -3.39 -4.06
CA PRO A 7 -2.97 -2.91 -2.95
C PRO A 7 -2.93 -3.89 -1.79
N LEU A 8 -4.02 -4.62 -1.52
CA LEU A 8 -4.05 -5.67 -0.49
C LEU A 8 -3.14 -6.85 -0.86
N GLY A 9 -3.18 -7.30 -2.12
CA GLY A 9 -2.30 -8.34 -2.63
C GLY A 9 -0.83 -7.93 -2.55
N VAL A 10 -0.52 -6.67 -2.90
CA VAL A 10 0.83 -6.11 -2.76
C VAL A 10 1.25 -6.01 -1.29
N ALA A 11 0.35 -5.63 -0.38
CA ALA A 11 0.62 -5.63 1.06
C ALA A 11 1.02 -7.03 1.57
N ILE A 12 0.26 -8.06 1.17
CA ILE A 12 0.54 -9.46 1.55
C ILE A 12 1.89 -9.91 0.99
N LEU A 13 2.20 -9.58 -0.26
CA LEU A 13 3.50 -9.89 -0.87
C LEU A 13 4.64 -9.20 -0.12
N VAL A 14 4.49 -7.93 0.24
CA VAL A 14 5.49 -7.17 1.02
C VAL A 14 5.72 -7.83 2.38
N VAL A 15 4.67 -8.25 3.07
CA VAL A 15 4.78 -9.00 4.35
C VAL A 15 5.44 -10.37 4.16
N GLY A 16 5.12 -11.08 3.07
CA GLY A 16 5.73 -12.36 2.74
C GLY A 16 7.23 -12.23 2.47
N LEU A 17 7.62 -11.21 1.72
CA LEU A 17 9.02 -10.90 1.39
C LEU A 17 9.79 -10.34 2.59
N SER A 18 9.14 -9.58 3.48
CA SER A 18 9.76 -9.05 4.70
C SER A 18 10.11 -10.13 5.73
N LYS A 19 9.62 -11.37 5.52
CA LYS A 19 10.05 -12.56 6.26
C LYS A 19 11.44 -13.07 5.83
N PHE A 20 11.86 -12.77 4.60
CA PHE A 20 13.14 -13.22 4.04
C PHE A 20 14.20 -12.10 3.96
N LEU A 21 13.77 -10.84 4.08
CA LEU A 21 14.64 -9.66 4.06
C LEU A 21 14.79 -9.07 5.47
N PRO A 22 15.94 -8.43 5.80
CA PRO A 22 16.08 -7.74 7.07
C PRO A 22 15.01 -6.63 7.17
N ARG A 23 14.15 -6.72 8.19
CA ARG A 23 13.09 -5.73 8.45
C ARG A 23 13.73 -4.38 8.74
N LYS A 24 13.75 -3.52 7.73
CA LYS A 24 14.03 -2.10 7.91
C LYS A 24 12.72 -1.41 8.31
N HIS A 25 12.79 -0.48 9.26
CA HIS A 25 11.66 0.33 9.70
C HIS A 25 10.89 0.97 8.52
N SER A 26 11.62 1.33 7.45
CA SER A 26 11.03 1.83 6.21
C SER A 26 10.04 0.85 5.56
N ILE A 27 10.27 -0.46 5.60
CA ILE A 27 9.37 -1.46 5.03
C ILE A 27 8.09 -1.59 5.87
N SER A 28 8.20 -1.52 7.21
CA SER A 28 7.02 -1.53 8.07
C SER A 28 6.11 -0.32 7.84
N TRP A 29 6.67 0.84 7.47
CA TRP A 29 5.87 2.01 7.09
C TRP A 29 5.12 1.78 5.76
N LEU A 30 5.74 1.07 4.81
CA LEU A 30 5.08 0.68 3.57
C LEU A 30 3.94 -0.31 3.85
N GLU A 31 4.16 -1.30 4.71
CA GLU A 31 3.13 -2.27 5.14
C GLU A 31 1.91 -1.54 5.71
N LEU A 32 2.11 -0.63 6.67
CA LEU A 32 1.02 0.16 7.27
C LEU A 32 0.27 1.00 6.24
N LEU A 33 0.98 1.60 5.28
CA LEU A 33 0.38 2.46 4.28
C LEU A 33 -0.42 1.68 3.24
N LEU A 34 0.04 0.50 2.85
CA LEU A 34 -0.68 -0.40 1.94
C LEU A 34 -1.92 -1.02 2.62
N PHE A 35 -1.81 -1.45 3.89
CA PHE A 35 -2.96 -1.96 4.64
C PHE A 35 -4.00 -0.86 4.91
N GLY A 36 -3.55 0.31 5.40
CA GLY A 36 -4.43 1.46 5.64
C GLY A 36 -5.11 1.93 4.37
N GLY A 37 -4.35 2.07 3.27
CA GLY A 37 -4.89 2.42 1.96
C GLY A 37 -5.93 1.42 1.46
N SER A 38 -5.67 0.12 1.62
CA SER A 38 -6.62 -0.94 1.24
C SER A 38 -7.91 -0.88 2.06
N ILE A 39 -7.84 -0.60 3.37
CA ILE A 39 -9.04 -0.44 4.22
C ILE A 39 -9.85 0.77 3.77
N CYS A 40 -9.22 1.89 3.45
CA CYS A 40 -9.91 3.08 2.93
C CYS A 40 -10.59 2.80 1.58
N LEU A 41 -9.94 2.06 0.68
CA LEU A 41 -10.53 1.63 -0.59
C LEU A 41 -11.72 0.69 -0.38
N ILE A 42 -11.64 -0.24 0.57
CA ILE A 42 -12.79 -1.08 0.95
C ILE A 42 -13.93 -0.22 1.52
N MET A 43 -13.61 0.77 2.36
CA MET A 43 -14.60 1.67 2.94
C MET A 43 -15.29 2.53 1.87
N ASP A 44 -14.53 3.01 0.88
CA ASP A 44 -15.08 3.74 -0.28
C ASP A 44 -16.12 2.89 -1.03
N HIS A 45 -15.81 1.62 -1.30
CA HIS A 45 -16.78 0.71 -1.92
C HIS A 45 -17.97 0.39 -1.02
N LEU A 46 -17.76 0.27 0.30
CA LEU A 46 -18.83 0.05 1.26
C LEU A 46 -19.79 1.24 1.30
N TRP A 47 -19.25 2.45 1.27
CA TRP A 47 -20.03 3.69 1.28
C TRP A 47 -20.86 3.85 0.00
N ASN A 48 -20.28 3.49 -1.15
CA ASN A 48 -20.97 3.54 -2.44
C ASN A 48 -21.90 2.33 -2.70
N GLY A 49 -21.95 1.35 -1.79
CA GLY A 49 -22.80 0.16 -1.93
C GLY A 49 -22.31 -0.86 -2.96
N GLU A 50 -21.08 -0.72 -3.45
CA GLU A 50 -20.48 -1.50 -4.54
C GLU A 50 -19.43 -2.51 -4.04
N LEU A 51 -19.66 -3.07 -2.86
CA LEU A 51 -18.71 -3.98 -2.20
C LEU A 51 -18.47 -5.29 -2.97
N PHE A 52 -19.40 -5.67 -3.84
CA PHE A 52 -19.33 -6.94 -4.55
C PHE A 52 -18.45 -6.85 -5.81
N LEU A 53 -17.72 -7.93 -6.06
CA LEU A 53 -16.82 -8.14 -7.21
C LEU A 53 -17.56 -8.22 -8.57
N ILE A 54 -18.78 -7.70 -8.66
CA ILE A 54 -19.67 -7.76 -9.82
C ILE A 54 -19.63 -6.37 -10.47
N GLY A 55 -18.47 -6.03 -11.03
CA GLY A 55 -18.31 -4.83 -11.85
C GLY A 55 -18.45 -5.19 -13.33
N GLU A 56 -19.06 -4.30 -14.11
CA GLU A 56 -19.27 -4.47 -15.56
C GLU A 56 -17.94 -4.65 -16.32
N ASN A 57 -16.83 -4.13 -15.78
CA ASN A 57 -15.50 -4.23 -16.37
C ASN A 57 -14.39 -4.44 -15.32
N VAL A 58 -14.05 -5.69 -15.07
CA VAL A 58 -13.01 -6.08 -14.09
C VAL A 58 -11.62 -5.54 -14.45
N ALA A 59 -11.33 -5.32 -15.74
CA ALA A 59 -10.02 -4.86 -16.19
C ALA A 59 -9.75 -3.39 -15.84
N SER A 60 -10.75 -2.51 -15.98
CA SER A 60 -10.62 -1.10 -15.58
C SER A 60 -10.46 -0.95 -14.07
N ASP A 61 -11.16 -1.78 -13.30
CA ASP A 61 -11.08 -1.76 -11.83
C ASP A 61 -9.69 -2.20 -11.33
N LEU A 62 -9.10 -3.20 -12.00
CA LEU A 62 -7.75 -3.66 -11.69
C LEU A 62 -6.69 -2.61 -12.07
N ALA A 63 -6.89 -1.91 -13.19
CA ALA A 63 -6.03 -0.80 -13.60
C ALA A 63 -6.07 0.34 -12.58
N LEU A 64 -7.27 0.70 -12.09
CA LEU A 64 -7.43 1.66 -10.99
C LEU A 64 -6.72 1.21 -9.71
N GLY A 65 -6.83 -0.07 -9.34
CA GLY A 65 -6.09 -0.63 -8.20
C GLY A 65 -4.57 -0.53 -8.36
N LEU A 66 -4.06 -0.71 -9.57
CA LEU A 66 -2.64 -0.55 -9.90
C LEU A 66 -2.19 0.91 -9.80
N VAL A 67 -3.00 1.85 -10.29
CA VAL A 67 -2.76 3.30 -10.15
C VAL A 67 -2.70 3.68 -8.68
N MET A 68 -3.68 3.26 -7.87
CA MET A 68 -3.71 3.56 -6.44
C MET A 68 -2.51 2.98 -5.71
N THR A 69 -2.14 1.74 -6.01
CA THR A 69 -0.94 1.10 -5.45
C THR A 69 0.33 1.88 -5.81
N THR A 70 0.45 2.33 -7.06
CA THR A 70 1.60 3.14 -7.52
C THR A 70 1.68 4.44 -6.73
N VAL A 71 0.56 5.12 -6.52
CA VAL A 71 0.49 6.36 -5.72
C VAL A 71 0.91 6.10 -4.26
N LEU A 72 0.43 5.02 -3.63
CA LEU A 72 0.80 4.65 -2.26
C LEU A 72 2.32 4.38 -2.14
N VAL A 73 2.90 3.65 -3.09
CA VAL A 73 4.33 3.35 -3.12
C VAL A 73 5.16 4.63 -3.36
N LEU A 74 4.72 5.51 -4.27
CA LEU A 74 5.38 6.79 -4.52
C LEU A 74 5.35 7.69 -3.28
N PHE A 75 4.20 7.76 -2.61
CA PHE A 75 4.06 8.54 -1.37
C PHE A 75 4.99 8.00 -0.28
N TRP A 76 5.04 6.68 -0.10
CA TRP A 76 6.00 6.04 0.79
C TRP A 76 7.45 6.38 0.42
N TYR A 77 7.81 6.33 -0.85
CA TYR A 77 9.16 6.66 -1.32
C TYR A 77 9.54 8.10 -0.96
N VAL A 78 8.62 9.06 -1.18
CA VAL A 78 8.82 10.46 -0.79
C VAL A 78 8.96 10.61 0.72
N MET A 79 8.14 9.94 1.52
CA MET A 79 8.27 9.97 2.98
C MET A 79 9.62 9.44 3.46
N VAL A 80 10.10 8.34 2.89
CA VAL A 80 11.42 7.78 3.23
C VAL A 80 12.54 8.75 2.82
N LEU A 81 12.43 9.38 1.65
CA LEU A 81 13.40 10.38 1.20
C LEU A 81 13.43 11.59 2.14
N VAL A 82 12.26 12.14 2.49
CA VAL A 82 12.15 13.26 3.43
C VAL A 82 12.69 12.88 4.80
N ALA A 83 12.36 11.69 5.31
CA ALA A 83 12.83 11.24 6.60
C ALA A 83 14.37 11.11 6.64
N LYS A 84 15.00 10.67 5.54
CA LYS A 84 16.47 10.67 5.40
C LYS A 84 17.09 12.06 5.38
N LEU A 85 16.41 13.03 4.75
CA LEU A 85 16.89 14.41 4.65
C LEU A 85 16.73 15.18 5.97
N VAL A 86 15.62 14.99 6.67
CA VAL A 86 15.29 15.70 7.92
C VAL A 86 16.00 15.08 9.13
N ALA A 87 16.19 13.77 9.13
CA ALA A 87 16.65 13.01 10.29
C ALA A 87 17.66 11.93 9.85
N PRO A 88 18.87 12.31 9.38
CA PRO A 88 19.84 11.35 8.87
C PRO A 88 20.29 10.31 9.91
N ARG A 89 20.09 10.60 11.21
CA ARG A 89 20.64 9.80 12.32
C ARG A 89 19.69 8.71 12.88
N TRP A 90 18.37 8.84 12.73
CA TRP A 90 17.39 7.93 13.36
C TRP A 90 16.96 6.76 12.46
N ILE A 91 17.39 6.74 11.19
CA ILE A 91 17.06 5.66 10.23
C ILE A 91 18.17 4.59 10.17
N GLU A 92 19.40 4.91 10.59
CA GLU A 92 20.53 3.97 10.58
C GLU A 92 20.57 3.09 11.84
N GLU A 93 20.02 3.57 12.95
CA GLU A 93 19.92 2.80 14.19
C GLU A 93 18.66 1.92 14.13
N GLY A 94 18.84 0.72 13.57
CA GLY A 94 17.82 -0.31 13.54
C GLY A 94 17.28 -0.62 14.94
N TYR A 95 16.00 -0.35 15.12
CA TYR A 95 15.12 -0.88 16.16
C TYR A 95 13.89 -1.49 15.47
#